data_AF-A0A354I436-F1
#
_entry.id   AF-A0A354I436-F1
#
_cell.length_a   1.000
_cell.length_b   1.000
_cell.length_c   1.000
_cell.angle_alpha   90.00
_cell.angle_beta   90.00
_cell.angle_gamma   90.00
#
_symmetry.space_group_name_H-M   'P 1'
#
loop_
_entity.id
_entity.type
_entity.pdbx_description
1 polymer ?
#
loop_
_entity_poly.entity_id
_entity_poly.type
_entity_poly.pdbx_seq_one_letter_code
_entity_poly.pdbx_strand_id
1 'polypeptide(L)' 'MRADNGRAEPQGSVGKEYCILCGRLTEAAKEQPLSERKYYIEGAGQLCRECYRELYVPRHNQNVVQLAGQDTSENWSP' A
#
# COMPACT_ATOMS: atom_id res chain seq x y z
N MET A 1 13.32 -15.68 45.37
CA MET A 1 13.27 -16.10 43.96
C MET A 1 11.81 -16.06 43.51
N ARG A 2 11.42 -15.09 42.69
CA ARG A 2 10.13 -15.11 41.97
C ARG A 2 10.43 -14.70 40.53
N ALA A 3 10.34 -15.68 39.62
CA ALA A 3 10.47 -15.48 38.20
C ALA A 3 9.16 -14.86 37.69
N ASP A 4 9.19 -13.57 37.35
CA ASP A 4 8.11 -12.96 36.60
C ASP A 4 8.28 -13.34 35.13
N ASN A 5 7.57 -14.40 34.77
CA ASN A 5 7.46 -14.90 33.41
C ASN A 5 6.41 -14.06 32.66
N GLY A 6 6.69 -12.76 32.49
CA GLY A 6 5.85 -11.85 31.72
C GLY A 6 6.14 -11.98 30.23
N ARG A 7 5.62 -13.01 29.56
CA ARG A 7 5.54 -13.01 28.10
C ARG A 7 4.69 -11.81 27.70
N ALA A 8 5.32 -10.82 27.09
CA ALA A 8 4.65 -9.71 26.42
C ALA A 8 3.85 -10.28 25.25
N GLU A 9 2.61 -10.69 25.51
CA GLU A 9 1.60 -10.91 24.49
C GLU A 9 1.53 -9.61 23.67
N PRO A 10 1.74 -9.64 22.34
CA PRO A 10 1.50 -8.47 21.54
C PRO A 10 0.00 -8.23 21.61
N GLN A 11 -0.40 -7.31 22.47
CA GLN A 11 -1.79 -6.90 22.65
C GLN A 11 -2.24 -6.32 21.32
N GLY A 12 -2.73 -7.21 20.44
CA GLY A 12 -3.46 -6.86 19.25
C GLY A 12 -4.64 -6.04 19.74
N SER A 13 -4.55 -4.72 19.54
CA SER A 13 -5.53 -3.79 20.05
C SER A 13 -6.89 -4.18 19.48
N VAL A 14 -7.74 -4.73 20.36
CA VAL A 14 -9.15 -5.03 20.07
C VAL A 14 -9.75 -3.75 19.52
N GLY A 15 -10.00 -3.71 18.21
CA GLY A 15 -10.56 -2.54 17.53
C GLY A 15 -9.71 -1.92 16.43
N LYS A 16 -8.49 -2.40 16.15
CA LYS A 16 -7.74 -2.00 14.95
C LYS A 16 -7.73 -3.07 13.86
N GLU A 17 -7.56 -2.61 12.63
CA GLU A 17 -7.47 -3.45 11.44
C GLU A 17 -6.04 -3.91 11.20
N TYR A 18 -5.91 -5.06 10.55
CA TYR A 18 -4.62 -5.62 10.14
C TYR A 18 -4.39 -5.46 8.64
N CYS A 19 -3.14 -5.27 8.26
CA CYS A 19 -2.74 -5.19 6.87
C CYS A 19 -2.95 -6.55 6.20
N ILE A 20 -3.76 -6.60 5.15
CA ILE A 20 -4.05 -7.85 4.42
C ILE A 20 -2.82 -8.48 3.74
N LEU A 21 -1.73 -7.72 3.53
CA LEU A 21 -0.52 -8.21 2.87
C LEU A 21 0.55 -8.72 3.85
N CYS A 22 0.76 -8.04 4.97
CA CYS A 22 1.85 -8.38 5.90
C CYS A 22 1.38 -8.72 7.31
N GLY A 23 0.07 -8.65 7.60
CA GLY A 23 -0.49 -8.97 8.92
C GLY A 23 -0.11 -7.99 10.04
N ARG A 24 0.53 -6.85 9.73
CA ARG A 24 0.84 -5.83 10.74
C ARG A 24 -0.40 -5.03 11.12
N LEU A 25 -0.48 -4.66 12.39
CA LEU A 25 -1.51 -3.77 12.91
C LEU A 25 -1.44 -2.42 12.18
N THR A 26 -2.58 -1.91 11.75
CA THR A 26 -2.67 -0.61 11.07
C THR A 26 -3.19 0.46 12.02
N GLU A 27 -3.15 1.71 11.59
CA GLU A 27 -3.72 2.83 12.34
C GLU A 27 -5.24 2.90 12.23
N ALA A 28 -5.84 2.18 11.26
CA ALA A 28 -7.27 2.21 11.03
C ALA A 28 -8.02 1.40 12.10
N ALA A 29 -9.05 2.01 12.68
CA ALA A 29 -9.96 1.33 13.59
C ALA A 29 -11.06 0.59 12.82
N LYS A 30 -11.54 -0.53 13.38
CA LYS A 30 -12.65 -1.33 12.85
C LYS A 30 -13.97 -0.57 12.79
N GLU A 31 -14.13 0.40 13.67
CA GLU A 31 -15.33 1.24 13.79
C GLU A 31 -15.24 2.51 12.94
N GLN A 32 -14.03 2.85 12.45
CA GLN A 32 -13.84 4.04 11.64
C GLN A 32 -14.62 3.91 10.31
N PRO A 33 -15.36 4.94 9.87
CA PRO A 33 -16.05 4.92 8.59
C PRO A 33 -15.09 4.65 7.42
N LEU A 34 -15.52 3.85 6.44
CA LEU A 34 -14.66 3.46 5.30
C LEU A 34 -14.11 4.67 4.55
N SER A 35 -14.93 5.71 4.35
CA SER A 35 -14.55 6.95 3.65
C SER A 35 -13.40 7.71 4.32
N GLU A 36 -13.15 7.48 5.60
CA GLU A 36 -12.10 8.13 6.37
C GLU A 36 -10.85 7.26 6.53
N ARG A 37 -10.92 5.97 6.13
CA ARG A 37 -9.81 5.02 6.31
C ARG A 37 -8.72 5.28 5.27
N LYS A 38 -7.58 5.77 5.74
CA LYS A 38 -6.37 5.85 4.92
C LYS A 38 -5.92 4.45 4.53
N TYR A 39 -5.50 4.28 3.28
CA TYR A 39 -4.92 3.04 2.76
C TYR A 39 -5.87 1.83 2.76
N TYR A 40 -7.18 2.06 2.88
CA TYR A 40 -8.19 1.04 2.63
C TYR A 40 -8.43 0.93 1.12
N ILE A 41 -8.49 -0.30 0.62
CA ILE A 41 -8.81 -0.59 -0.78
C ILE A 41 -10.17 -1.28 -0.82
N GLU A 42 -11.13 -0.65 -1.48
CA GLU A 42 -12.49 -1.18 -1.61
C GLU A 42 -12.48 -2.59 -2.23
N GLY A 43 -13.18 -3.53 -1.58
CA GLY A 43 -13.23 -4.93 -1.99
C GLY A 43 -12.00 -5.78 -1.65
N ALA A 44 -10.86 -5.18 -1.30
CA ALA A 44 -9.64 -5.92 -0.93
C ALA A 44 -9.37 -5.90 0.58
N GLY A 45 -9.51 -4.74 1.23
CA GLY A 45 -9.29 -4.58 2.67
C GLY A 45 -8.25 -3.52 3.03
N GLN A 46 -7.85 -3.51 4.30
CA GLN A 46 -6.95 -2.51 4.88
C GLN A 46 -5.47 -2.83 4.61
N LEU A 47 -4.69 -1.82 4.22
CA LEU A 47 -3.23 -1.91 4.12
C LEU A 47 -2.53 -1.06 5.19
N CYS A 48 -1.30 -1.45 5.55
CA CYS A 48 -0.40 -0.54 6.23
C CYS A 48 0.21 0.45 5.23
N ARG A 49 0.71 1.57 5.75
CA ARG A 49 1.30 2.65 4.93
C ARG A 49 2.43 2.15 4.03
N GLU A 50 3.28 1.25 4.51
CA GLU A 50 4.43 0.74 3.76
C GLU A 50 3.99 -0.10 2.56
N CYS A 51 3.09 -1.06 2.76
CA CYS A 51 2.54 -1.89 1.69
C CYS A 51 1.75 -1.05 0.67
N TYR A 52 0.98 -0.07 1.14
CA TYR A 52 0.29 0.85 0.23
C TYR A 52 1.29 1.63 -0.66
N ARG A 53 2.39 2.13 -0.07
CA ARG A 53 3.42 2.85 -0.83
C ARG A 53 4.12 1.96 -1.85
N GLU A 54 4.39 0.70 -1.53
CA GLU A 54 5.02 -0.21 -2.49
C GLU A 54 4.14 -0.52 -3.70
N LEU A 55 2.82 -0.57 -3.51
CA LEU A 55 1.87 -0.82 -4.59
C LEU A 55 1.55 0.42 -5.43
N TYR A 56 1.32 1.57 -4.78
CA TYR A 56 0.70 2.74 -5.43
C TYR A 56 1.59 3.96 -5.53
N VAL A 57 2.72 4.02 -4.81
CA VAL A 57 3.66 5.15 -4.95
C VAL A 57 4.72 4.73 -5.96
N PRO A 58 4.80 5.38 -7.14
CA PRO A 58 5.80 5.06 -8.14
C PRO A 58 7.20 5.22 -7.54
N ARG A 59 7.94 4.11 -7.44
CA ARG A 59 9.38 4.18 -7.18
C ARG A 59 10.05 4.46 -8.51
N HIS A 60 10.22 5.73 -8.83
CA HIS A 60 10.99 6.25 -9.97
C HIS A 60 11.22 5.20 -11.07
N ASN A 61 10.18 4.96 -11.88
CA ASN A 61 10.19 3.92 -12.90
C ASN A 61 11.38 4.19 -13.85
N GLN A 62 12.39 3.31 -13.86
CA GLN A 62 13.48 3.40 -14.84
C GLN A 62 13.04 2.95 -16.24
N ASN A 63 11.79 2.48 -16.40
CA ASN A 63 11.20 2.22 -17.71
C ASN A 63 10.71 3.53 -18.34
N VAL A 64 11.66 4.34 -18.79
CA VAL A 64 11.41 5.35 -19.83
C VAL A 64 11.04 4.61 -21.11
N VAL A 65 9.77 4.67 -21.51
CA VAL A 65 9.39 4.28 -22.87
C VAL A 65 10.02 5.32 -23.80
N GLN A 66 11.08 4.93 -24.49
CA GLN A 66 11.69 5.75 -25.52
C GLN A 66 10.70 5.82 -26.67
N LEU A 67 9.87 6.85 -26.67
CA LEU A 67 9.02 7.20 -27.81
C LEU A 67 9.96 7.56 -28.96
N ALA A 68 10.28 6.56 -29.79
CA ALA A 68 11.03 6.77 -31.01
C ALA A 68 10.26 7.82 -31.83
N GLY A 69 10.89 8.97 -32.04
CA GLY A 69 10.37 10.01 -32.92
C GLY A 69 10.11 9.39 -34.28
N GLN A 70 8.84 9.37 -34.69
CA GLN A 70 8.47 9.11 -36.07
C GLN A 70 8.85 10.35 -36.86
N ASP A 71 10.04 10.33 -37.45
CA ASP A 71 10.36 11.20 -38.58
C ASP A 71 9.48 10.74 -39.76
N THR A 72 8.30 11.34 -39.90
CA THR A 72 7.49 11.16 -41.10
C THR A 72 8.03 12.10 -42.18
N SER A 73 9.17 11.74 -42.76
CA SER A 73 9.64 12.31 -44.03
C SER A 73 9.20 11.43 -45.22
N GLU A 74 7.92 11.05 -45.27
CA GLU A 74 7.35 10.40 -46.45
C GLU A 74 6.49 11.37 -47.25
N ASN A 75 7.19 12.13 -48.11
CA ASN A 75 6.88 12.29 -49.52
C ASN A 75 5.39 12.43 -49.88
N TRP A 76 4.85 13.63 -49.73
CA TRP A 76 3.64 14.04 -50.44
C TRP A 76 4.02 14.46 -51.87
N SER A 77 3.44 13.81 -52.88
CA SER A 77 3.41 14.33 -54.25
C SER A 77 1.95 14.33 -54.74
N PRO A 78 1.50 15.44 -55.36
CA PRO A 78 0.11 15.67 -55.75
C PRO A 78 -0.36 14.82 -56.95
#